data_AF-A0A9W9I8T4-F1
#
_entry.id   AF-A0A9W9I8T4-F1
#
_cell.length_a   1.000
_cell.length_b   1.000
_cell.length_c   1.000
_cell.angle_alpha   90.00
_cell.angle_beta   90.00
_cell.angle_gamma   90.00
#
_symmetry.space_group_name_H-M   'P 1'
#
loop_
_entity.id
_entity.type
_entity.pdbx_description
1 polymer ?
#
loop_
_entity_poly.entity_id
_entity_poly.type
_entity_poly.pdbx_seq_one_letter_code
_entity_poly.pdbx_strand_id
1 'polypeptide(L)'
;MGGAVDPKNGHFIGNWGEFGKTDAFGSYRLPDPQRIATYALSSNRQRPFAGAFNAAIFNTFRRFRHQVLYVVPPFVIAYAAMNWAVERNHYLNSKPGRMLEGGHEE
;
A
#
# COMPACT_ATOMS: atom_id res chain seq x y z
N MET A 1 11.71 -30.09 -0.11
CA MET A 1 10.74 -29.47 0.81
C MET A 1 11.52 -28.62 1.80
N GLY A 2 11.07 -27.40 2.08
CA GLY A 2 11.87 -26.29 2.62
C GLY A 2 12.77 -26.67 3.81
N GLY A 3 14.05 -26.33 3.69
CA GLY A 3 15.06 -26.55 4.73
C GLY A 3 14.94 -25.58 5.90
N ALA A 4 15.73 -25.83 6.94
CA ALA A 4 15.81 -24.99 8.13
C ALA A 4 16.29 -23.56 7.80
N VAL A 5 16.01 -22.62 8.71
CA VAL A 5 16.49 -21.23 8.59
C VAL A 5 18.01 -21.22 8.54
N ASP A 6 18.56 -20.62 7.49
CA ASP A 6 20.00 -20.43 7.30
C ASP A 6 20.28 -18.98 6.87
N PRO A 7 20.43 -18.06 7.83
CA PRO A 7 20.67 -16.65 7.53
C PRO A 7 21.99 -16.40 6.80
N LYS A 8 22.98 -17.30 6.94
CA LYS A 8 24.29 -17.17 6.29
C LYS A 8 24.16 -17.40 4.79
N ASN A 9 23.24 -18.27 4.39
CA ASN A 9 22.90 -18.53 3.00
C ASN A 9 21.65 -17.75 2.51
N GLY A 10 21.20 -16.75 3.28
CA GLY A 10 20.08 -15.87 2.89
C GLY A 10 18.68 -16.47 3.07
N HIS A 11 18.55 -17.58 3.81
CA HIS A 11 17.26 -18.22 4.12
C HIS A 11 16.75 -17.75 5.50
N PHE A 12 15.85 -16.76 5.50
CA PHE A 12 15.35 -16.13 6.74
C PHE A 12 14.01 -16.68 7.24
N ILE A 13 13.39 -17.61 6.50
CA ILE A 13 12.08 -18.18 6.83
C ILE A 13 12.19 -19.71 6.76
N GLY A 14 11.84 -20.37 7.86
CA GLY A 14 11.84 -21.82 7.99
C GLY A 14 10.46 -22.41 7.71
N ASN A 15 10.33 -23.71 7.98
CA ASN A 15 9.07 -24.44 7.84
C ASN A 15 8.21 -24.33 9.12
N TRP A 16 7.04 -24.98 9.13
CA TRP A 16 6.20 -25.14 10.32
C TRP A 16 7.03 -25.63 11.52
N GLY A 17 6.97 -24.88 12.63
CA GLY A 17 7.74 -25.15 13.86
C GLY A 17 9.07 -24.40 13.96
N GLU A 18 9.62 -23.93 12.83
CA GLU A 18 10.92 -23.25 12.71
C GLU A 18 10.80 -21.82 12.14
N PHE A 19 9.60 -21.26 12.05
CA PHE A 19 9.41 -19.87 11.64
C PHE A 19 10.24 -18.90 12.50
N GLY A 20 11.28 -18.30 11.92
CA GLY A 20 12.11 -17.31 12.61
C GLY A 20 13.07 -17.86 13.65
N LYS A 21 13.26 -19.19 13.69
CA LYS A 21 14.24 -19.83 14.56
C LYS A 21 15.51 -20.08 13.78
N THR A 22 16.55 -19.32 14.09
CA THR A 22 17.90 -19.65 13.61
C THR A 22 18.52 -20.76 14.44
N ASP A 23 19.55 -21.37 13.87
CA ASP A 23 20.39 -22.42 14.43
C ASP A 23 20.73 -22.25 15.93
N ALA A 24 21.18 -23.34 16.54
CA ALA A 24 21.46 -23.45 17.98
C ALA A 24 22.46 -22.40 18.55
N PHE A 25 23.05 -21.55 17.69
CA PHE A 25 24.02 -20.50 18.03
C PHE A 25 23.44 -19.06 18.09
N GLY A 26 22.12 -18.89 18.00
CA GLY A 26 21.41 -17.80 18.70
C GLY A 26 21.57 -16.38 18.16
N SER A 27 22.06 -16.18 16.94
CA SER A 27 22.17 -14.85 16.33
C SER A 27 21.04 -14.66 15.30
N TYR A 28 20.14 -13.70 15.55
CA TYR A 28 18.86 -13.41 14.84
C TYR A 28 17.68 -14.36 15.12
N ARG A 29 17.12 -14.31 16.34
CA ARG A 29 15.90 -15.04 16.72
C ARG A 29 14.68 -14.11 16.80
N LEU A 30 13.57 -14.49 16.20
CA LEU A 30 12.24 -13.95 16.56
C LEU A 30 11.89 -14.43 17.99
N PRO A 31 11.52 -13.55 18.94
CA PRO A 31 11.20 -13.96 20.30
C PRO A 31 10.16 -15.07 20.32
N ASP A 32 10.45 -16.18 21.01
CA ASP A 32 9.48 -17.26 21.17
C ASP A 32 8.25 -16.71 21.92
N PRO A 33 7.04 -16.77 21.34
CA PRO A 33 5.83 -16.27 21.99
C PRO A 33 5.51 -17.16 23.19
N GLN A 34 5.89 -16.72 24.38
CA GLN A 34 5.60 -17.42 25.63
C GLN A 34 4.32 -16.87 26.24
N ARG A 35 3.49 -17.76 26.81
CA ARG A 35 2.31 -17.41 27.64
C ARG A 35 1.21 -16.60 26.90
N ILE A 36 1.02 -16.83 25.61
CA ILE A 36 -0.08 -16.25 24.83
C ILE A 36 -1.10 -17.35 24.53
N ALA A 37 -2.31 -17.22 25.04
CA ALA A 37 -3.43 -18.11 24.70
C ALA A 37 -4.32 -17.44 23.65
N THR A 38 -4.59 -18.13 22.55
CA THR A 38 -5.49 -17.68 21.48
C THR A 38 -6.76 -18.52 21.48
N TYR A 39 -7.91 -17.86 21.33
CA TYR A 39 -9.21 -18.50 21.30
C TYR A 39 -9.89 -18.18 19.98
N ALA A 40 -10.54 -19.17 19.38
CA ALA A 40 -11.29 -19.02 18.15
C ALA A 40 -12.59 -19.83 18.21
N LEU A 41 -13.65 -19.31 17.59
CA LEU A 41 -14.91 -20.02 17.40
C LEU A 41 -14.96 -20.63 15.99
N SER A 42 -15.48 -21.84 15.84
CA SER A 42 -15.68 -22.47 14.53
C SER A 42 -16.52 -21.57 13.60
N SER A 43 -16.11 -21.45 12.34
CA SER A 43 -16.78 -20.61 11.33
C SER A 43 -18.26 -20.97 11.14
N ASN A 44 -18.61 -22.26 11.28
CA ASN A 44 -20.00 -22.73 11.15
C ASN A 44 -20.91 -22.28 12.30
N ARG A 45 -20.33 -21.78 13.40
CA ARG A 45 -21.05 -21.23 14.55
C ARG A 45 -21.08 -19.71 14.57
N GLN A 46 -20.45 -19.04 13.60
CA GLN A 46 -20.43 -17.60 13.47
C GLN A 46 -21.46 -17.13 12.43
N ARG A 47 -21.98 -15.91 12.63
CA ARG A 47 -22.76 -15.21 11.60
C ARG A 47 -21.77 -14.41 10.73
N PRO A 48 -21.57 -14.76 9.45
CA PRO A 48 -20.45 -14.24 8.65
C PRO A 48 -20.48 -12.72 8.40
N PHE A 49 -21.67 -12.10 8.41
CA PHE A 49 -21.85 -10.64 8.19
C PHE A 49 -22.47 -9.92 9.38
N ALA A 50 -22.40 -10.49 10.58
CA ALA A 50 -22.93 -9.80 11.76
C ALA A 50 -22.23 -8.46 11.97
N GLY A 51 -22.99 -7.37 11.97
CA GLY A 51 -22.47 -6.02 12.16
C GLY A 51 -21.66 -5.46 10.99
N ALA A 52 -21.61 -6.17 9.85
CA ALA A 52 -20.75 -5.78 8.72
C ALA A 52 -21.06 -4.38 8.19
N PHE A 53 -22.33 -3.98 8.07
CA PHE A 53 -22.69 -2.64 7.58
C PHE A 53 -22.21 -1.51 8.51
N ASN A 54 -22.51 -1.61 9.81
CA ASN A 54 -22.10 -0.60 10.78
C ASN A 54 -20.57 -0.55 10.88
N ALA A 55 -19.92 -1.71 11.03
CA ALA A 55 -18.47 -1.79 11.11
C ALA A 55 -17.79 -1.33 9.81
N ALA A 56 -18.30 -1.71 8.64
CA ALA A 56 -17.71 -1.33 7.36
C ALA A 56 -17.74 0.17 7.16
N ILE A 57 -18.88 0.84 7.36
CA ILE A 57 -18.99 2.28 7.10
C ILE A 57 -18.05 3.08 8.01
N PHE A 58 -18.16 2.88 9.33
CA PHE A 58 -17.38 3.70 10.27
C PHE A 58 -15.89 3.34 10.28
N ASN A 59 -15.54 2.06 10.17
CA ASN A 59 -14.13 1.66 10.14
C ASN A 59 -13.46 2.05 8.82
N THR A 60 -14.18 1.99 7.70
CA THR A 60 -13.63 2.40 6.39
C THR A 60 -13.41 3.91 6.37
N PHE A 61 -14.38 4.71 6.80
CA PHE A 61 -14.21 6.16 6.89
C PHE A 61 -13.05 6.54 7.82
N ARG A 62 -12.96 5.90 8.99
CA ARG A 62 -11.85 6.11 9.93
C ARG A 62 -10.50 5.80 9.29
N ARG A 63 -10.38 4.72 8.49
CA ARG A 63 -9.12 4.37 7.79
C ARG A 63 -8.83 5.36 6.66
N PHE A 64 -9.83 5.73 5.88
CA PHE A 64 -9.71 6.66 4.75
C PHE A 64 -9.19 8.02 5.19
N ARG A 65 -9.76 8.63 6.23
CA ARG A 65 -9.36 9.97 6.69
C ARG A 65 -7.89 10.07 7.12
N HIS A 66 -7.26 8.97 7.52
CA HIS A 66 -5.85 8.96 7.93
C HIS A 66 -4.89 8.87 6.73
N GLN A 67 -5.39 8.49 5.55
CA GLN A 67 -4.58 8.32 4.34
C GLN A 67 -4.89 9.37 3.27
N VAL A 68 -6.10 9.93 3.28
CA VAL A 68 -6.57 10.89 2.26
C VAL A 68 -5.62 12.07 2.07
N LEU A 69 -4.98 12.57 3.14
CA LEU A 69 -4.05 13.70 3.07
C LEU A 69 -2.68 13.35 2.49
N TYR A 70 -2.30 12.07 2.45
CA TYR A 70 -1.08 11.65 1.75
C TYR A 70 -1.33 11.39 0.27
N VAL A 71 -2.57 11.00 -0.06
CA VAL A 71 -2.96 10.58 -1.41
C VAL A 71 -3.50 11.75 -2.23
N VAL A 72 -4.43 12.54 -1.69
CA VAL A 72 -5.14 13.58 -2.45
C VAL A 72 -4.22 14.71 -2.91
N PRO A 73 -3.31 15.28 -2.08
CA PRO A 73 -2.46 16.39 -2.54
C PRO A 73 -1.63 16.09 -3.79
N PRO A 74 -0.87 14.97 -3.90
CA PRO A 74 -0.13 14.69 -5.12
C PRO A 74 -1.05 14.45 -6.33
N PHE A 75 -2.22 13.83 -6.15
CA PHE A 75 -3.17 13.64 -7.25
C PHE A 75 -3.78 14.96 -7.74
N VAL A 76 -4.11 15.88 -6.84
CA VAL A 76 -4.62 17.21 -7.20
C VAL A 76 -3.56 17.99 -7.98
N ILE A 77 -2.30 17.97 -7.52
CA ILE A 77 -1.20 18.64 -8.22
C ILE A 77 -0.99 18.04 -9.61
N ALA A 78 -0.95 16.70 -9.71
CA ALA A 78 -0.77 16.01 -10.99
C ALA A 78 -1.91 16.33 -11.97
N TYR A 79 -3.15 16.35 -11.48
CA TYR A 79 -4.31 16.68 -12.31
C TYR A 79 -4.31 18.14 -12.77
N ALA A 80 -3.95 19.08 -11.89
CA ALA A 80 -3.83 20.48 -12.25
C ALA A 80 -2.73 20.71 -13.30
N ALA A 81 -1.56 20.09 -13.12
CA ALA A 81 -0.45 20.17 -14.08
C ALA A 81 -0.83 19.56 -15.44
N MET A 82 -1.56 18.44 -15.42
CA MET A 82 -2.06 17.81 -16.64
C MET A 82 -3.05 18.70 -17.38
N ASN A 83 -4.04 19.27 -16.69
CA ASN A 83 -5.00 20.19 -17.31
C ASN A 83 -4.30 21.40 -17.92
N TRP A 84 -3.36 22.01 -17.19
CA TRP A 84 -2.55 23.11 -17.72
C TRP A 84 -1.77 22.69 -18.98
N ALA A 85 -1.13 21.52 -18.97
CA ALA A 85 -0.38 21.02 -20.12
C ALA A 85 -1.28 20.77 -21.34
N VAL A 86 -2.48 20.22 -21.13
CA VAL A 86 -3.47 19.97 -22.20
C VAL A 86 -3.97 21.28 -22.80
N GLU A 87 -4.37 22.25 -21.97
CA GLU A 87 -4.82 23.56 -22.43
C GLU A 87 -3.71 24.30 -23.19
N ARG A 88 -2.48 24.29 -22.66
CA ARG A 88 -1.33 24.88 -23.33
C ARG A 88 -1.05 24.21 -24.67
N ASN A 89 -1.11 22.88 -24.74
CA ASN A 89 -0.89 22.14 -25.99
C ASN A 89 -1.96 22.48 -27.04
N HIS A 90 -3.24 22.53 -26.66
CA HIS A 90 -4.31 22.93 -27.57
C HIS A 90 -4.18 24.38 -28.03
N TYR A 91 -3.77 25.27 -27.12
CA TYR A 91 -3.53 26.67 -27.46
C TYR A 91 -2.40 26.83 -28.50
N LEU A 92 -1.27 26.13 -28.33
CA LEU A 92 -0.16 26.19 -29.27
C LEU A 92 -0.53 25.69 -30.67
N ASN A 93 -1.36 24.65 -30.75
CA ASN A 93 -1.87 24.12 -32.02
C ASN A 93 -3.02 24.95 -32.62
N SER A 94 -3.49 25.99 -31.92
CA SER A 94 -4.55 26.88 -32.40
C SER A 94 -4.00 27.98 -33.34
N LYS A 95 -4.89 28.63 -34.10
CA LYS A 95 -4.53 29.78 -34.95
C LYS A 95 -3.85 30.93 -34.17
N PRO A 96 -4.42 31.43 -33.05
CA PRO A 96 -3.79 32.50 -32.28
C PRO A 96 -2.46 32.06 -31.65
N GLY A 97 -2.32 30.81 -31.21
CA GLY A 97 -1.05 30.30 -30.68
C GLY A 97 0.07 30.25 -31.71
N ARG A 98 -0.22 29.81 -32.93
CA ARG A 98 0.74 29.85 -34.04
C ARG A 98 1.19 31.26 -34.43
N MET A 99 0.29 32.24 -34.37
CA MET A 99 0.64 33.65 -34.62
C MET A 99 1.51 34.25 -33.53
N LEU A 100 1.30 33.86 -32.26
CA LEU A 100 2.04 34.36 -31.12
C LEU A 100 3.46 33.79 -31.00
N GLU A 101 3.67 32.51 -31.35
CA GLU A 101 5.03 31.92 -31.36
C GLU A 101 5.74 32.04 -32.70
N GLY A 102 5.03 31.95 -33.83
CA GLY A 102 5.63 32.09 -35.17
C GLY A 102 5.97 33.53 -35.57
N GLY A 103 5.49 34.54 -34.85
CA GLY A 103 5.81 35.95 -35.09
C GLY A 103 7.14 36.42 -34.47
N HIS A 104 7.85 35.55 -33.75
CA HIS A 104 9.17 35.84 -33.15
C HIS A 104 10.35 35.34 -34.00
N GLU A 105 10.11 34.70 -35.16
CA GLU A 105 11.15 34.20 -36.09
C GLU A 105 11.41 35.12 -37.31
N GLU A 106 10.91 36.37 -37.31
CA GLU A 106 11.27 37.41 -38.29
C GLU A 106 12.01 38.60 -37.65
#